data_AF-A0A6B9XIN6-F1
#
_entry.id   AF-A0A6B9XIN6-F1
#
_cell.length_a   1.000
_cell.length_b   1.000
_cell.length_c   1.000
_cell.angle_alpha   90.00
_cell.angle_beta   90.00
_cell.angle_gamma   90.00
#
_symmetry.space_group_name_H-M   'P 1'
#
loop_
_entity.id
_entity.type
_entity.pdbx_description
1 polymer ?
#
loop_
_entity_poly.entity_id
_entity_poly.type
_entity_poly.pdbx_seq_one_letter_code
_entity_poly.pdbx_strand_id
1 'polypeptide(L)' 'LGTEDIVRTVDQLRGQGVQFQDTPDTYYEGVDARVRGHRENLEELSKRRILLDGNPEKGEGLLLQIFTQNVIGPI' A
#
# COMPACT_ATOMS: atom_id res chain seq x y z
N LEU A 1 -6.59 -8.95 7.67
CA LEU A 1 -7.24 -7.83 8.37
C LEU A 1 -7.65 -6.79 7.32
N GLY A 2 -8.80 -6.15 7.45
CA GLY A 2 -9.24 -5.07 6.56
C GLY A 2 -9.50 -3.79 7.35
N THR A 3 -9.49 -2.65 6.67
CA THR A 3 -9.76 -1.33 7.23
C THR A 3 -10.39 -0.43 6.17
N GLU A 4 -11.21 0.53 6.59
CA GLU A 4 -11.79 1.55 5.70
C GLU A 4 -10.84 2.74 5.47
N ASP A 5 -9.78 2.85 6.27
CA ASP A 5 -8.78 3.92 6.17
C ASP A 5 -7.38 3.35 6.42
N ILE A 6 -6.77 2.84 5.34
CA ILE A 6 -5.45 2.20 5.41
C ILE A 6 -4.34 3.20 5.73
N VAL A 7 -4.45 4.46 5.29
CA VAL A 7 -3.45 5.50 5.53
C VAL A 7 -3.36 5.78 7.03
N ARG A 8 -4.49 6.07 7.68
CA ARG A 8 -4.56 6.29 9.13
C ARG A 8 -4.16 5.04 9.90
N THR A 9 -4.57 3.86 9.44
CA THR A 9 -4.24 2.59 10.09
C THR A 9 -2.74 2.33 10.09
N VAL A 10 -2.06 2.53 8.95
CA VAL A 10 -0.61 2.36 8.85
C VAL A 10 0.14 3.35 9.74
N ASP A 11 -0.31 4.62 9.79
CA ASP A 11 0.31 5.62 10.66
C ASP A 11 0.21 5.25 12.14
N GLN A 12 -0.95 4.75 12.59
CA GLN A 12 -1.12 4.28 13.97
C GLN A 12 -0.26 3.07 14.29
N LEU A 13 -0.24 2.07 13.39
CA LEU A 13 0.56 0.86 13.59
C LEU A 13 2.06 1.18 13.64
N ARG A 14 2.55 2.07 12.77
CA ARG A 14 3.94 2.57 12.81
C ARG A 14 4.22 3.29 14.12
N GLY A 15 3.30 4.14 14.59
CA GLY A 15 3.40 4.81 15.89
C GLY A 15 3.45 3.85 17.09
N GLN A 16 2.91 2.65 16.93
CA GLN A 16 2.96 1.56 17.92
C GLN A 16 4.18 0.64 17.76
N GLY A 17 5.10 0.95 16.85
CA GLY A 17 6.34 0.19 16.63
C GLY A 17 6.21 -0.97 15.65
N VAL A 18 5.09 -1.12 14.94
CA VAL A 18 4.95 -2.13 13.88
C VAL A 18 5.83 -1.77 12.70
N GLN A 19 6.70 -2.70 12.30
CA GLN A 19 7.56 -2.54 11.14
C GLN A 19 6.92 -3.15 9.89
N PHE A 20 7.04 -2.43 8.78
CA PHE A 20 6.51 -2.84 7.48
C PHE A 20 7.65 -3.15 6.51
N GLN A 21 7.36 -3.97 5.51
CA GLN A 21 8.26 -4.22 4.40
C GLN A 21 8.46 -2.93 3.60
N ASP A 22 9.63 -2.81 2.97
CA ASP A 22 9.96 -1.68 2.12
C ASP A 22 9.51 -1.93 0.68
N THR A 23 9.39 -0.87 -0.12
CA THR A 23 9.06 -0.94 -1.54
C THR A 23 9.82 0.15 -2.27
N PRO A 24 10.54 -0.17 -3.37
CA PRO A 24 11.34 0.81 -4.08
C PRO A 24 10.45 1.90 -4.69
N ASP A 25 10.96 3.13 -4.77
CA ASP A 25 10.20 4.27 -5.30
C ASP A 25 9.77 4.06 -6.77
N THR A 26 10.57 3.31 -7.54
CA THR A 26 10.27 2.91 -8.93
C THR A 26 8.99 2.09 -9.08
N TYR A 27 8.51 1.45 -7.99
CA TYR A 27 7.19 0.83 -7.99
C TYR A 27 6.10 1.85 -8.30
N TYR A 28 6.15 3.02 -7.63
CA TYR A 28 5.13 4.07 -7.71
C TYR A 28 5.16 4.81 -9.05
N GLU A 29 6.34 4.97 -9.64
CA GLU A 29 6.52 5.54 -10.97
C GLU A 29 5.74 4.76 -12.06
N GLY A 30 5.56 3.44 -11.86
CA GLY A 30 4.82 2.58 -12.79
C GLY A 30 3.34 2.38 -12.48
N VAL A 31 2.83 2.90 -11.35
CA VAL A 31 1.45 2.62 -10.91
C VAL A 31 0.42 3.23 -11.85
N ASP A 32 0.61 4.48 -12.29
CA ASP A 32 -0.33 5.16 -13.19
C ASP A 32 -0.56 4.38 -14.50
N ALA A 33 0.50 3.74 -15.01
CA ALA A 33 0.42 2.95 -16.23
C ALA A 33 -0.27 1.60 -16.00
N ARG A 34 -0.08 0.98 -14.83
CA ARG A 34 -0.59 -0.36 -14.49
C ARG A 34 -2.03 -0.34 -13.97
N VAL A 35 -2.38 0.64 -13.14
CA VAL A 35 -3.68 0.78 -12.48
C VAL A 35 -4.35 2.07 -12.97
N ARG A 36 -4.57 2.17 -14.28
CA ARG A 36 -5.09 3.40 -14.88
C ARG A 36 -6.41 3.83 -14.23
N GLY A 37 -6.53 5.13 -13.98
CA GLY A 37 -7.75 5.73 -13.42
C GLY A 37 -7.96 5.54 -11.91
N HIS A 38 -6.95 5.14 -11.14
CA HIS A 38 -7.08 4.85 -9.71
C HIS A 38 -7.41 6.05 -8.80
N ARG A 39 -7.08 7.29 -9.19
CA ARG A 39 -7.33 8.54 -8.42
C ARG A 39 -6.69 8.67 -7.02
N GLU A 40 -6.09 7.60 -6.48
CA GLU A 40 -5.29 7.65 -5.25
C GLU A 40 -4.09 8.62 -5.32
N ASN A 41 -3.67 9.16 -4.18
CA ASN A 41 -2.48 9.99 -4.06
C ASN A 41 -1.21 9.13 -3.91
N LEU A 42 -0.49 8.90 -5.01
CA LEU A 42 0.72 8.07 -5.01
C LEU A 42 1.84 8.57 -4.10
N GLU A 43 1.92 9.87 -3.84
CA GLU A 43 2.93 10.42 -2.92
C GLU A 43 2.67 9.97 -1.48
N GLU A 44 1.41 10.01 -1.05
CA GLU A 44 1.00 9.57 0.29
C GLU A 44 1.10 8.06 0.47
N LEU A 45 0.82 7.28 -0.59
CA LEU A 45 1.02 5.83 -0.61
C LEU A 45 2.52 5.49 -0.56
N SER A 46 3.36 6.20 -1.32
CA SER A 46 4.81 6.00 -1.37
C SER A 46 5.49 6.25 -0.02
N LYS A 47 5.14 7.36 0.65
CA LYS A 47 5.63 7.66 2.03
C LYS A 47 5.37 6.52 3.01
N ARG A 48 4.30 5.76 2.79
CA ARG A 48 3.83 4.69 3.67
C ARG A 48 4.14 3.28 3.18
N ARG A 49 4.73 3.14 1.99
CA ARG A 49 4.97 1.84 1.33
C ARG A 49 3.67 1.04 1.13
N ILE A 50 2.55 1.75 0.93
CA ILE A 50 1.26 1.13 0.62
C ILE A 50 1.24 0.81 -0.87
N LEU A 51 0.88 -0.43 -1.19
CA LEU A 51 0.76 -0.93 -2.55
C LEU A 51 -0.66 -0.70 -3.07
N LEU A 52 -0.78 -0.52 -4.38
CA LEU A 52 -2.02 -0.32 -5.10
C LEU A 52 -2.14 -1.34 -6.23
N ASP A 53 -3.29 -1.98 -6.31
CA ASP A 53 -3.64 -2.92 -7.39
C ASP A 53 -5.12 -2.76 -7.79
N GLY A 54 -5.49 -3.32 -8.93
CA GLY A 54 -6.87 -3.31 -9.45
C GLY A 54 -6.98 -2.80 -10.88
N ASN A 55 -8.21 -2.72 -11.38
CA ASN A 55 -8.48 -2.23 -12.73
C ASN A 55 -9.76 -1.37 -12.81
N PRO A 56 -9.69 -0.09 -12.39
CA PRO A 56 -10.82 0.82 -12.41
C PRO A 56 -11.43 1.00 -13.81
N GLU A 57 -10.60 1.01 -14.86
CA GLU A 57 -11.08 1.17 -16.24
C GLU A 57 -12.00 0.02 -16.69
N LYS A 58 -11.84 -1.17 -16.13
CA LYS A 58 -12.71 -2.33 -16.39
C LYS A 58 -13.89 -2.46 -15.42
N GLY A 59 -14.07 -1.48 -14.53
CA GLY A 59 -15.08 -1.53 -13.47
C GLY A 59 -14.70 -2.46 -12.31
N GLU A 60 -13.44 -2.92 -12.25
CA GLU A 60 -12.93 -3.67 -11.11
C GLU A 60 -12.56 -2.69 -9.98
N GLY A 61 -12.69 -3.16 -8.74
CA GLY A 61 -12.32 -2.37 -7.56
C GLY A 61 -10.81 -2.14 -7.45
N LEU A 62 -10.44 -1.23 -6.55
CA LEU A 62 -9.07 -1.04 -6.11
C LEU A 62 -8.77 -1.87 -4.87
N LEU A 63 -7.52 -2.29 -4.75
CA LEU A 63 -6.97 -2.94 -3.56
C LEU A 63 -5.76 -2.16 -3.08
N LEU A 64 -5.85 -1.61 -1.87
CA LEU A 64 -4.72 -1.05 -1.15
C LEU A 64 -4.23 -2.06 -0.11
N GLN A 65 -2.92 -2.31 -0.06
CA GLN A 65 -2.34 -3.33 0.81
C GLN A 65 -0.94 -2.97 1.28
N ILE A 66 -0.50 -3.58 2.38
CA ILE A 66 0.85 -3.43 2.93
C ILE A 66 1.17 -4.66 3.80
N PHE A 67 2.45 -5.04 3.87
CA PHE A 67 2.91 -6.20 4.62
C PHE A 67 3.82 -5.79 5.77
N THR A 68 3.64 -6.41 6.94
CA THR A 68 4.58 -6.27 8.06
C THR A 68 5.88 -7.00 7.74
N GLN A 69 6.98 -6.61 8.39
CA GLN A 69 8.16 -7.47 8.42
C GLN A 69 7.85 -8.81 9.10
N ASN A 70 8.71 -9.80 8.88
CA ASN A 70 8.57 -11.12 9.52
C ASN A 70 8.66 -10.96 11.04
N VAL A 71 7.55 -11.20 11.74
CA VAL A 71 7.44 -11.09 13.20
C VAL A 71 7.89 -12.36 13.93
N ILE A 72 7.95 -13.49 13.22
CA ILE A 72 8.49 -14.76 13.70
C ILE A 72 9.57 -15.18 12.70
N GLY A 73 10.80 -15.39 13.18
CA GLY A 73 11.93 -15.82 12.36
C GLY A 73 11.72 -17.21 11.74
N PRO A 74 12.59 -17.66 10.81
CA PRO A 74 12.48 -19.00 10.25
C PRO A 74 12.46 -20.02 11.39
N ILE A 75 11.46 -20.91 11.37
CA ILE A 75 11.45 -22.13 12.18
C ILE A 75 12.57 -23.04 11.66
#